data_AF-A0A2A4YD95-F1
#
_entry.id   AF-A0A2A4YD95-F1
#
_cell.length_a   1.000
_cell.length_b   1.000
_cell.length_c   1.000
_cell.angle_alpha   90.00
_cell.angle_beta   90.00
_cell.angle_gamma   90.00
#
_symmetry.space_group_name_H-M   'P 1'
#
loop_
_entity.id
_entity.type
_entity.pdbx_description
1 polymer ?
#
loop_
_entity_poly.entity_id
_entity_poly.type
_entity_poly.pdbx_seq_one_letter_code
_entity_poly.pdbx_strand_id
1 'polypeptide(L)'
;MGNKKIKLLTFSLLLFGILLSTSAYTEYSVYQNQFLPFYQHYLSAVQTNGEILEIDDGSLWKVNRYHVRKVIYWHTNDVIEITPTNNYNYRSERFYITNKTKGISVLAELSHGPVCDNPFTNHVSCIDRGEVYLMSVSGLESRWVIDSKDTHKLISWLPEHAVIIGKDYNWGSWFTSSEVILINVENNDYVRARLF
;
A
#
# COMPACT_ATOMS: atom_id res chain seq x y z
N MET A 1 44.38 -47.28 -31.02
CA MET A 1 43.53 -46.33 -31.79
C MET A 1 42.26 -46.09 -30.99
N GLY A 2 42.14 -44.91 -30.39
CA GLY A 2 41.17 -44.61 -29.32
C GLY A 2 39.90 -43.93 -29.84
N ASN A 3 38.75 -44.48 -29.48
CA ASN A 3 37.44 -43.87 -29.73
C ASN A 3 37.05 -42.97 -28.54
N LYS A 4 37.17 -41.65 -28.73
CA LYS A 4 36.58 -40.63 -27.85
C LYS A 4 35.07 -40.55 -28.11
N LYS A 5 34.25 -40.92 -27.14
CA LYS A 5 32.80 -40.66 -27.15
C LYS A 5 32.55 -39.21 -26.72
N ILE A 6 31.97 -38.41 -27.61
CA ILE A 6 31.45 -37.08 -27.32
C ILE A 6 30.06 -37.25 -26.70
N LYS A 7 29.88 -36.84 -25.43
CA LYS A 7 28.57 -36.63 -24.81
C LYS A 7 28.12 -35.22 -25.18
N LEU A 8 27.19 -35.11 -26.14
CA LEU A 8 26.57 -33.83 -26.48
C LEU A 8 25.47 -33.49 -25.47
N LEU A 9 25.46 -32.23 -25.04
CA LEU A 9 24.58 -31.62 -24.06
C LEU A 9 23.09 -31.77 -24.41
N THR A 10 22.29 -32.24 -23.45
CA THR A 10 20.86 -31.96 -23.35
C THR A 10 20.64 -31.07 -22.13
N PHE A 11 20.85 -29.77 -22.29
CA PHE A 11 20.58 -28.75 -21.26
C PHE A 11 20.13 -27.45 -21.95
N SER A 12 18.99 -27.47 -22.65
CA SER A 12 18.52 -26.28 -23.39
C SER A 12 16.99 -26.16 -23.52
N LEU A 13 16.19 -26.82 -22.67
CA LEU A 13 14.72 -26.73 -22.76
C LEU A 13 14.01 -26.37 -21.45
N LEU A 14 14.73 -26.26 -20.33
CA LEU A 14 14.14 -25.83 -19.05
C LEU A 14 14.25 -24.32 -18.78
N LEU A 15 15.09 -23.58 -19.51
CA LEU A 15 15.26 -22.14 -19.29
C LEU A 15 14.22 -21.25 -19.99
N PHE A 16 13.55 -21.76 -21.04
CA PHE A 16 12.61 -20.95 -21.84
C PHE A 16 11.19 -20.90 -21.22
N GLY A 17 10.84 -21.86 -20.36
CA GLY A 17 9.54 -21.88 -19.69
C GLY A 17 9.42 -20.88 -18.53
N ILE A 18 10.54 -20.53 -17.89
CA ILE A 18 10.55 -19.65 -16.70
C ILE A 18 10.48 -18.15 -17.11
N LEU A 19 10.98 -17.80 -18.30
CA LEU A 19 11.01 -16.41 -18.79
C LEU A 19 9.66 -15.94 -19.35
N LEU A 20 8.77 -16.84 -19.76
CA LEU A 20 7.44 -16.49 -20.27
C LEU A 20 6.39 -16.31 -19.15
N SER A 21 6.62 -16.88 -17.97
CA SER A 21 5.71 -16.72 -16.83
C SER A 21 5.88 -15.38 -16.10
N THR A 22 7.07 -14.77 -16.15
CA THR A 22 7.30 -13.48 -15.47
C THR A 22 6.69 -12.29 -16.22
N SER A 23 6.71 -12.30 -17.57
CA SER A 23 6.17 -11.18 -18.35
C SER A 23 4.64 -11.08 -18.31
N ALA A 24 3.94 -12.22 -18.20
CA ALA A 24 2.47 -12.23 -18.14
C ALA A 24 1.94 -11.74 -16.78
N TYR A 25 2.70 -11.94 -15.70
CA TYR A 25 2.30 -11.51 -14.36
C TYR A 25 2.43 -9.99 -14.19
N THR A 26 3.48 -9.39 -14.77
CA THR A 26 3.66 -7.93 -14.77
C THR A 26 2.61 -7.21 -15.61
N GLU A 27 2.14 -7.80 -16.70
CA GLU A 27 1.13 -7.15 -17.56
C GLU A 27 -0.28 -7.18 -16.91
N TYR A 28 -0.62 -8.26 -16.18
CA TYR A 28 -1.94 -8.37 -15.53
C TYR A 28 -2.12 -7.42 -14.34
N SER A 29 -1.07 -7.17 -13.55
CA SER A 29 -1.17 -6.28 -12.37
C SER A 29 -1.37 -4.81 -12.74
N VAL A 30 -0.88 -4.37 -13.91
CA VAL A 30 -0.99 -2.98 -14.38
C VAL A 30 -2.43 -2.63 -14.78
N TYR A 31 -3.21 -3.58 -15.30
CA TYR A 31 -4.58 -3.32 -15.80
C TYR A 31 -5.65 -3.29 -14.70
N GLN A 32 -5.49 -4.02 -13.59
CA GLN A 32 -6.48 -4.02 -12.51
C GLN A 32 -6.57 -2.67 -11.78
N ASN A 33 -5.50 -1.86 -11.80
CA ASN A 33 -5.44 -0.63 -11.02
C ASN A 33 -6.06 0.61 -11.70
N GLN A 34 -6.59 0.49 -12.92
CA GLN A 34 -7.23 1.62 -13.62
C GLN A 34 -8.64 1.95 -13.12
N PHE A 35 -9.25 1.10 -12.29
CA PHE A 35 -10.66 1.26 -11.89
C PHE A 35 -10.87 1.70 -10.44
N LEU A 36 -9.85 1.61 -9.57
CA LEU A 36 -9.96 2.07 -8.20
C LEU A 36 -9.41 3.50 -8.04
N PRO A 37 -10.05 4.33 -7.20
CA PRO A 37 -9.39 5.52 -6.67
C PRO A 37 -8.07 5.14 -5.97
N PHE A 38 -7.04 5.98 -6.12
CA PHE A 38 -5.68 5.76 -5.62
C PHE A 38 -5.53 5.57 -4.10
N TYR A 39 -6.59 5.79 -3.32
CA TYR A 39 -6.63 5.58 -1.86
C TYR A 39 -7.37 4.29 -1.46
N GLN A 40 -7.88 3.54 -2.43
CA GLN A 40 -8.50 2.25 -2.22
C GLN A 40 -7.49 1.15 -2.50
N HIS A 41 -7.57 0.08 -1.71
CA HIS A 41 -6.68 -1.06 -1.78
C HIS A 41 -7.50 -2.34 -1.89
N TYR A 42 -6.89 -3.40 -2.38
CA TYR A 42 -7.44 -4.73 -2.24
C TYR A 42 -6.92 -5.41 -0.98
N LEU A 43 -7.82 -6.10 -0.29
CA LEU A 43 -7.43 -7.00 0.79
C LEU A 43 -6.74 -8.23 0.19
N SER A 44 -5.45 -8.43 0.50
CA SER A 44 -4.66 -9.58 0.05
C SER A 44 -4.97 -10.81 0.90
N ALA A 45 -5.00 -10.65 2.23
CA ALA A 45 -5.28 -11.74 3.16
C ALA A 45 -5.88 -11.28 4.49
N VAL A 46 -6.51 -12.22 5.18
CA VAL A 46 -6.95 -12.09 6.59
C VAL A 46 -6.40 -13.28 7.34
N GLN A 47 -5.66 -13.04 8.43
CA GLN A 47 -5.20 -14.12 9.29
C GLN A 47 -6.41 -14.88 9.87
N THR A 48 -6.30 -16.21 10.05
CA THR A 48 -7.42 -17.07 10.50
C THR A 48 -8.11 -16.59 11.79
N ASN A 49 -7.36 -15.94 12.68
CA ASN A 49 -7.89 -15.39 13.94
C ASN A 49 -8.47 -13.97 13.77
N GLY A 50 -8.32 -13.32 12.62
CA GLY A 50 -8.77 -11.96 12.31
C GLY A 50 -7.91 -10.85 12.92
N GLU A 51 -6.71 -11.16 13.44
CA GLU A 51 -5.86 -10.18 14.11
C GLU A 51 -4.98 -9.38 13.14
N ILE A 52 -4.63 -9.95 11.99
CA ILE A 52 -3.81 -9.30 10.97
C ILE A 52 -4.56 -9.28 9.64
N LEU A 53 -4.56 -8.12 9.01
CA LEU A 53 -4.95 -7.92 7.61
C LEU A 53 -3.69 -7.66 6.79
N GLU A 54 -3.64 -8.22 5.59
CA GLU A 54 -2.63 -7.91 4.58
C GLU A 54 -3.33 -7.26 3.39
N ILE A 55 -2.76 -6.20 2.83
CA ILE A 55 -3.30 -5.50 1.66
C ILE A 55 -2.40 -5.74 0.44
N ASP A 56 -2.82 -5.27 -0.73
CA ASP A 56 -2.14 -5.52 -2.02
C ASP A 56 -0.68 -5.04 -2.11
N ASP A 57 -0.29 -4.00 -1.37
CA ASP A 57 1.11 -3.56 -1.23
C ASP A 57 1.97 -4.46 -0.31
N GLY A 58 1.33 -5.46 0.34
CA GLY A 58 1.97 -6.41 1.26
C GLY A 58 2.11 -5.89 2.70
N SER A 59 1.62 -4.69 3.02
CA SER A 59 1.63 -4.15 4.38
C SER A 59 0.68 -4.93 5.29
N LEU A 60 1.10 -5.08 6.56
CA LEU A 60 0.38 -5.83 7.58
C LEU A 60 -0.22 -4.90 8.62
N TRP A 61 -1.51 -5.08 8.88
CA TRP A 61 -2.30 -4.22 9.75
C TRP A 61 -2.90 -5.02 10.90
N LYS A 62 -2.54 -4.64 12.12
CA LYS A 62 -3.05 -5.26 13.33
C LYS A 62 -4.42 -4.70 13.68
N VAL A 63 -5.43 -5.56 13.66
CA VAL A 63 -6.81 -5.22 14.02
C VAL A 63 -6.92 -5.11 15.53
N ASN A 64 -7.60 -4.07 16.00
CA ASN A 64 -7.94 -3.93 17.41
C ASN A 64 -8.75 -5.16 17.87
N ARG A 65 -8.36 -5.75 19.01
CA ARG A 65 -8.96 -6.99 19.56
C ARG A 65 -10.49 -6.97 19.65
N TYR A 66 -11.09 -5.80 19.88
CA TYR A 66 -12.55 -5.66 19.99
C TYR A 66 -13.26 -5.71 18.63
N HIS A 67 -12.51 -5.55 17.53
CA HIS A 67 -13.03 -5.54 16.16
C HIS A 67 -12.67 -6.81 15.37
N VAL A 68 -11.84 -7.70 15.92
CA VAL A 68 -11.42 -8.97 15.27
C VAL A 68 -12.60 -9.79 14.72
N ARG A 69 -13.69 -9.93 15.48
CA ARG A 69 -14.89 -10.67 15.01
C ARG A 69 -15.59 -10.02 13.81
N LYS A 70 -15.31 -8.76 13.49
CA LYS A 70 -15.89 -8.04 12.35
C LYS A 70 -15.18 -8.38 11.03
N VAL A 71 -13.91 -8.81 11.08
CA VAL A 71 -13.11 -9.08 9.88
C VAL A 71 -13.11 -10.55 9.46
N ILE A 72 -13.62 -11.47 10.29
CA ILE A 72 -13.63 -12.91 10.00
C ILE A 72 -14.41 -13.30 8.72
N TYR A 73 -15.27 -12.40 8.24
CA TYR A 73 -16.05 -12.59 7.01
C TYR A 73 -15.55 -11.73 5.86
N TRP A 74 -14.42 -11.04 6.00
CA TRP A 74 -13.77 -10.32 4.92
C TRP A 74 -13.04 -11.32 4.02
N HIS A 75 -13.06 -11.08 2.72
CA HIS A 75 -12.46 -11.98 1.75
C HIS A 75 -11.35 -11.28 0.99
N THR A 76 -10.41 -12.06 0.48
CA THR A 76 -9.41 -11.60 -0.48
C THR A 76 -10.09 -10.90 -1.65
N ASN A 77 -9.50 -9.80 -2.13
CA ASN A 77 -10.02 -8.89 -3.15
C ASN A 77 -11.23 -8.04 -2.72
N ASP A 78 -11.64 -8.06 -1.45
CA ASP A 78 -12.53 -7.01 -0.94
C ASP A 78 -11.81 -5.65 -1.05
N VAL A 79 -12.52 -4.64 -1.56
CA VAL A 79 -11.99 -3.27 -1.63
C VAL A 79 -12.05 -2.65 -0.25
N ILE A 80 -10.95 -2.05 0.19
CA ILE A 80 -10.83 -1.39 1.49
C ILE A 80 -10.41 0.08 1.33
N GLU A 81 -10.77 0.91 2.31
CA GLU A 81 -10.28 2.28 2.48
C GLU A 81 -9.59 2.40 3.83
N ILE A 82 -8.42 3.06 3.86
CA ILE A 82 -7.71 3.39 5.10
C ILE A 82 -7.97 4.86 5.40
N THR A 83 -8.50 5.18 6.58
CA THR A 83 -8.78 6.55 7.01
C THR A 83 -8.17 6.82 8.39
N PRO A 84 -7.78 8.06 8.72
CA PRO A 84 -7.29 8.36 10.05
C PRO A 84 -8.42 8.25 11.09
N THR A 85 -8.06 7.97 12.35
CA THR A 85 -8.99 8.11 13.47
C THR A 85 -9.07 9.58 13.90
N ASN A 86 -10.28 10.05 14.21
CA ASN A 86 -10.47 11.39 14.80
C ASN A 86 -10.13 11.42 16.30
N ASN A 87 -9.86 10.27 16.90
CA ASN A 87 -9.69 10.17 18.34
C ASN A 87 -8.21 10.21 18.73
N TYR A 88 -7.75 11.41 19.10
CA TYR A 88 -6.41 11.67 19.63
C TYR A 88 -6.04 10.84 20.88
N ASN A 89 -7.02 10.21 21.56
CA ASN A 89 -6.77 9.43 22.77
C ASN A 89 -6.31 7.99 22.51
N TYR A 90 -6.43 7.45 21.28
CA TYR A 90 -5.91 6.13 20.94
C TYR A 90 -4.47 6.26 20.43
N ARG A 91 -3.50 6.04 21.32
CA ARG A 91 -2.07 6.22 21.00
C ARG A 91 -1.54 5.18 19.99
N SER A 92 -2.11 3.98 19.99
CA SER A 92 -1.71 2.84 19.13
C SER A 92 -2.56 2.74 17.86
N GLU A 93 -3.90 2.77 17.97
CA GLU A 93 -4.80 2.56 16.84
C GLU A 93 -5.15 3.85 16.12
N ARG A 94 -4.29 4.24 15.17
CA ARG A 94 -4.38 5.53 14.46
C ARG A 94 -5.29 5.51 13.23
N PHE A 95 -5.72 4.34 12.76
CA PHE A 95 -6.42 4.21 11.50
C PHE A 95 -7.68 3.35 11.62
N TYR A 96 -8.65 3.66 10.76
CA TYR A 96 -9.73 2.76 10.42
C TYR A 96 -9.43 2.11 9.07
N ILE A 97 -9.67 0.80 8.98
CA ILE A 97 -9.76 0.09 7.71
C ILE A 97 -11.23 -0.23 7.48
N THR A 98 -11.77 0.23 6.36
CA THR A 98 -13.19 0.07 6.01
C THR A 98 -13.31 -0.82 4.79
N ASN A 99 -13.91 -1.99 4.95
CA ASN A 99 -14.30 -2.84 3.83
C ASN A 99 -15.51 -2.25 3.12
N LYS A 100 -15.30 -1.80 1.88
CA LYS A 100 -16.28 -1.09 1.05
C LYS A 100 -17.37 -2.02 0.54
N THR A 101 -17.06 -3.29 0.29
CA THR A 101 -18.03 -4.31 -0.08
C THR A 101 -19.07 -4.51 1.03
N LYS A 102 -18.64 -4.49 2.29
CA LYS A 102 -19.48 -4.83 3.45
C LYS A 102 -19.99 -3.62 4.23
N GLY A 103 -19.41 -2.45 4.02
CA GLY A 103 -19.69 -1.25 4.81
C GLY A 103 -19.27 -1.37 6.28
N ILE A 104 -18.29 -2.22 6.58
CA ILE A 104 -17.81 -2.48 7.95
C ILE A 104 -16.43 -1.84 8.13
N SER A 105 -16.27 -1.08 9.20
CA SER A 105 -14.98 -0.48 9.59
C SER A 105 -14.42 -1.13 10.85
N VAL A 106 -13.10 -1.30 10.88
CA VAL A 106 -12.34 -1.76 12.04
C VAL A 106 -11.21 -0.81 12.38
N LEU A 107 -10.80 -0.79 13.65
CA LEU A 107 -9.66 0.00 14.10
C LEU A 107 -8.44 -0.86 13.87
N ALA A 108 -7.39 -0.28 13.30
CA ALA A 108 -6.16 -0.98 13.00
C ALA A 108 -4.93 -0.09 13.21
N GLU A 109 -3.80 -0.75 13.40
CA GLU A 109 -2.48 -0.14 13.49
C GLU A 109 -1.57 -0.79 12.45
N LEU A 110 -0.74 0.01 11.78
CA LEU A 110 0.26 -0.51 10.86
C LEU A 110 1.30 -1.31 11.65
N SER A 111 1.39 -2.61 11.40
CA SER A 111 2.34 -3.51 12.05
C SER A 111 3.62 -3.66 11.25
N HIS A 112 3.51 -3.83 9.93
CA HIS A 112 4.64 -3.90 9.01
C HIS A 112 4.31 -3.11 7.75
N GLY A 113 5.31 -2.39 7.23
CA GLY A 113 5.19 -1.62 6.00
C GLY A 113 4.98 -2.47 4.75
N PRO A 114 4.76 -1.82 3.60
CA PRO A 114 4.69 -2.46 2.30
C PRO A 114 5.97 -3.23 1.96
N VAL A 115 5.86 -4.19 1.04
CA VAL A 115 7.02 -4.91 0.51
C VAL A 115 7.77 -4.00 -0.48
N CYS A 116 9.06 -3.77 -0.27
CA CYS A 116 9.84 -2.79 -1.05
C CYS A 116 9.78 -2.98 -2.57
N ASP A 117 9.77 -4.22 -3.06
CA ASP A 117 9.74 -4.53 -4.50
C ASP A 117 8.30 -4.74 -5.05
N ASN A 118 7.27 -4.45 -4.27
CA ASN A 118 5.89 -4.60 -4.71
C ASN A 118 5.48 -3.44 -5.63
N PRO A 119 4.85 -3.71 -6.79
CA PRO A 119 4.46 -2.66 -7.76
C PRO A 119 3.49 -1.61 -7.21
N PHE A 120 2.79 -1.88 -6.10
CA PHE A 120 1.88 -0.94 -5.43
C PHE A 120 2.55 -0.10 -4.33
N THR A 121 3.80 -0.40 -4.00
CA THR A 121 4.57 0.38 -3.02
C THR A 121 5.01 1.71 -3.63
N ASN A 122 4.78 2.78 -2.86
CA ASN A 122 5.24 4.13 -3.20
C ASN A 122 6.32 4.56 -2.23
N HIS A 123 7.32 5.30 -2.74
CA HIS A 123 8.40 5.86 -1.95
C HIS A 123 8.48 7.37 -2.16
N VAL A 124 8.90 8.09 -1.13
CA VAL A 124 9.26 9.51 -1.28
C VAL A 124 10.47 9.60 -2.22
N SER A 125 10.33 10.23 -3.38
CA SER A 125 11.48 10.55 -4.24
C SER A 125 12.13 11.87 -3.82
N CYS A 126 11.30 12.89 -3.59
CA CYS A 126 11.75 14.18 -3.06
C CYS A 126 10.61 14.96 -2.37
N ILE A 127 11.00 15.99 -1.63
CA ILE A 127 10.09 16.93 -0.98
C ILE A 127 10.56 18.34 -1.36
N ASP A 128 9.65 19.15 -1.90
CA ASP A 128 9.95 20.54 -2.25
C ASP A 128 8.80 21.46 -1.83
N ARG A 129 9.09 22.43 -0.96
CA ARG A 129 8.17 23.54 -0.59
C ARG A 129 6.73 23.11 -0.22
N GLY A 130 6.57 22.00 0.48
CA GLY A 130 5.24 21.49 0.87
C GLY A 130 4.57 20.63 -0.20
N GLU A 131 5.31 20.24 -1.22
CA GLU A 131 4.95 19.17 -2.15
C GLU A 131 5.77 17.91 -1.82
N VAL A 132 5.15 16.75 -2.00
CA VAL A 132 5.80 15.44 -1.88
C VAL A 132 5.69 14.75 -3.23
N TYR A 133 6.82 14.27 -3.73
CA TYR A 133 6.90 13.48 -4.95
C TYR A 133 7.02 12.02 -4.54
N LEU A 134 6.11 11.18 -5.05
CA LEU A 134 6.10 9.75 -4.80
C LEU A 134 6.50 9.00 -6.07
N MET A 135 7.45 8.09 -5.95
CA MET A 135 7.87 7.17 -7.00
C MET A 135 7.33 5.79 -6.68
N SER A 136 6.57 5.19 -7.59
CA SER A 136 6.22 3.77 -7.51
C SER A 136 7.40 2.89 -7.93
N VAL A 137 7.40 1.63 -7.51
CA VAL A 137 8.40 0.64 -7.96
C VAL A 137 8.38 0.45 -9.50
N SER A 138 7.24 0.72 -10.15
CA SER A 138 7.12 0.72 -11.62
C SER A 138 7.74 1.95 -12.30
N GLY A 139 8.31 2.89 -11.54
CA GLY A 139 8.94 4.11 -12.05
C GLY A 139 7.96 5.23 -12.42
N LEU A 140 6.72 5.14 -11.95
CA LEU A 140 5.74 6.22 -12.14
C LEU A 140 5.88 7.22 -11.00
N GLU A 141 6.10 8.48 -11.35
CA GLU A 141 6.13 9.57 -10.39
C GLU A 141 4.76 10.25 -10.29
N SER A 142 4.36 10.58 -9.07
CA SER A 142 3.17 11.38 -8.77
C SER A 142 3.53 12.53 -7.84
N ARG A 143 2.82 13.67 -8.01
CA ARG A 143 3.06 14.87 -7.22
C ARG A 143 1.86 15.20 -6.34
N TRP A 144 2.15 15.45 -5.07
CA TRP A 144 1.14 15.67 -4.04
C TRP A 144 1.37 17.01 -3.34
N VAL A 145 0.35 17.86 -3.32
CA VAL A 145 0.37 19.11 -2.58
C VAL A 145 -0.11 18.84 -1.16
N ILE A 146 0.72 19.13 -0.16
CA ILE A 146 0.43 18.86 1.25
C ILE A 146 -0.38 19.99 1.86
N ASP A 147 -1.34 19.65 2.73
CA ASP A 147 -2.09 20.62 3.52
C ASP A 147 -1.10 21.44 4.38
N SER A 148 -1.23 22.76 4.35
CA SER A 148 -0.31 23.67 5.05
C SER A 148 -0.23 23.37 6.55
N LYS A 149 -1.30 22.83 7.15
CA LYS A 149 -1.34 22.42 8.57
C LYS A 149 -0.44 21.22 8.87
N ASP A 150 -0.15 20.38 7.89
CA ASP A 150 0.65 19.16 8.05
C ASP A 150 2.11 19.33 7.57
N THR A 151 2.45 20.44 6.91
CA THR A 151 3.81 20.69 6.37
C THR A 151 4.94 20.52 7.40
N HIS A 152 4.70 20.84 8.67
CA HIS A 152 5.68 20.65 9.74
C HIS A 152 6.08 19.19 9.98
N LYS A 153 5.24 18.22 9.59
CA LYS A 153 5.53 16.78 9.70
C LYS A 153 6.52 16.31 8.64
N LEU A 154 6.62 17.01 7.50
CA LEU A 154 7.55 16.66 6.43
C LEU A 154 9.03 16.77 6.83
N ILE A 155 9.33 17.43 7.96
CA ILE A 155 10.69 17.56 8.49
C ILE A 155 11.32 16.19 8.80
N SER A 156 10.51 15.18 9.16
CA SER A 156 10.99 13.82 9.45
C SER A 156 10.85 12.86 8.27
N TRP A 157 10.35 13.30 7.12
CA TRP A 157 10.21 12.47 5.94
C TRP A 157 11.49 12.55 5.11
N LEU A 158 12.07 11.40 4.75
CA LEU A 158 13.28 11.32 3.93
C LEU A 158 12.98 10.60 2.61
N PRO A 159 13.80 10.81 1.57
CA PRO A 159 13.74 9.96 0.38
C PRO A 159 13.80 8.47 0.73
N GLU A 160 13.17 7.64 -0.11
CA GLU A 160 13.01 6.19 0.04
C GLU A 160 12.04 5.73 1.14
N HIS A 161 11.56 6.62 2.01
CA HIS A 161 10.52 6.28 2.99
C HIS A 161 9.28 5.74 2.27
N ALA A 162 8.76 4.61 2.74
CA ALA A 162 7.58 3.98 2.18
C ALA A 162 6.32 4.77 2.55
N VAL A 163 5.42 4.92 1.58
CA VAL A 163 4.19 5.70 1.72
C VAL A 163 2.99 4.85 1.32
N ILE A 164 2.02 4.77 2.23
CA ILE A 164 0.70 4.19 1.96
C ILE A 164 -0.29 5.33 1.74
N ILE A 165 -1.07 5.28 0.67
CA ILE A 165 -2.07 6.31 0.35
C ILE A 165 -3.42 5.92 0.97
N GLY A 166 -3.92 6.73 1.89
CA GLY A 166 -5.24 6.56 2.51
C GLY A 166 -6.21 7.66 2.09
N LYS A 167 -7.46 7.56 2.52
CA LYS A 167 -8.51 8.56 2.29
C LYS A 167 -8.59 9.52 3.48
N ASP A 168 -8.70 10.81 3.20
CA ASP A 168 -8.93 11.78 4.27
C ASP A 168 -10.39 11.67 4.76
N TYR A 169 -10.57 11.60 6.08
CA TYR A 169 -11.90 11.54 6.68
C TYR A 169 -12.39 12.97 6.92
N ASN A 170 -12.79 13.61 5.83
CA ASN A 170 -13.17 15.02 5.84
C ASN A 170 -14.61 15.21 6.38
N TRP A 171 -14.82 14.95 7.68
CA TRP A 171 -16.12 15.17 8.31
C TRP A 171 -16.38 16.67 8.45
N GLY A 172 -17.07 17.25 7.48
CA GLY A 172 -17.73 18.55 7.60
C GLY A 172 -16.84 19.78 7.52
N SER A 173 -15.57 19.67 7.13
CA SER A 173 -14.76 20.85 6.82
C SER A 173 -14.98 21.26 5.38
N TRP A 174 -15.80 22.30 5.17
CA TRP A 174 -15.94 22.97 3.87
C TRP A 174 -14.65 23.62 3.37
N PHE A 175 -13.57 23.57 4.16
CA PHE A 175 -12.34 24.34 3.96
C PHE A 175 -11.09 23.49 3.67
N THR A 176 -11.16 22.15 3.72
CA THR A 176 -10.01 21.33 3.30
C THR A 176 -10.26 20.76 1.91
N SER A 177 -9.35 21.06 0.99
CA SER A 177 -9.33 20.52 -0.37
C SER A 177 -8.58 19.19 -0.48
N SER A 178 -8.08 18.69 0.64
CA SER A 178 -7.36 17.42 0.72
C SER A 178 -8.35 16.25 0.61
N GLU A 179 -8.07 15.35 -0.34
CA GLU A 179 -8.91 14.18 -0.61
C GLU A 179 -8.32 12.92 0.04
N VAL A 180 -7.01 12.94 0.31
CA VAL A 180 -6.25 11.80 0.79
C VAL A 180 -5.32 12.14 1.92
N ILE A 181 -4.83 11.09 2.56
CA ILE A 181 -3.69 11.12 3.46
C ILE A 181 -2.54 10.33 2.85
N LEU A 182 -1.32 10.81 3.04
CA LEU A 182 -0.10 10.06 2.78
C LEU A 182 0.43 9.59 4.13
N ILE A 183 0.53 8.28 4.33
CA ILE A 183 0.97 7.65 5.58
C ILE A 183 2.44 7.27 5.42
N ASN A 184 3.34 7.87 6.20
CA ASN A 184 4.75 7.50 6.22
C ASN A 184 4.93 6.34 7.21
N VAL A 185 5.39 5.22 6.66
CA VAL A 185 5.48 3.93 7.33
C VAL A 185 6.51 3.96 8.46
N GLU A 186 7.65 4.62 8.23
CA GLU A 186 8.77 4.68 9.16
C GLU A 186 8.44 5.53 10.40
N ASN A 187 7.70 6.61 10.21
CA ASN A 187 7.30 7.51 11.29
C ASN A 187 5.95 7.14 11.92
N ASN A 188 5.18 6.24 11.29
CA ASN A 188 3.80 5.92 11.62
C ASN A 188 2.92 7.17 11.78
N ASP A 189 3.14 8.16 10.91
CA ASP A 189 2.40 9.41 10.86
C ASP A 189 1.77 9.61 9.48
N TYR A 190 0.97 10.68 9.34
CA TYR A 190 0.37 11.00 8.06
C TYR A 190 0.23 12.50 7.85
N VAL A 191 0.23 12.88 6.59
CA VAL A 191 -0.07 14.24 6.11
C VAL A 191 -1.28 14.20 5.19
N ARG A 192 -2.13 15.22 5.22
CA ARG A 192 -3.21 15.39 4.24
C ARG A 192 -2.65 15.94 2.94
N ALA A 193 -3.16 15.44 1.81
CA ALA A 193 -2.68 15.82 0.50
C ALA A 193 -3.79 15.84 -0.56
N ARG A 194 -3.46 16.46 -1.68
CA ARG A 194 -4.21 16.36 -2.94
C ARG A 194 -3.26 16.08 -4.09
N LEU A 195 -3.69 15.28 -5.04
CA LEU A 195 -2.96 15.04 -6.28
C LEU A 195 -2.92 16.35 -7.09
N PHE A 196 -1.77 16.65 -7.70
CA PHE A 196 -1.64 17.78 -8.62
C PHE A 196 -1.98 17.39 -10.06
#